data_AF-A0A2R4MEB9-F1
#
_entry.id   AF-A0A2R4MEB9-F1
#
_cell.length_a   1.000
_cell.length_b   1.000
_cell.length_c   1.000
_cell.angle_alpha   90.00
_cell.angle_beta   90.00
_cell.angle_gamma   90.00
#
_symmetry.space_group_name_H-M   'P 1'
#
loop_
_entity.id
_entity.type
_entity.pdbx_description
1 polymer ?
#
loop_
_entity_poly.entity_id
_entity_poly.type
_entity_poly.pdbx_seq_one_letter_code
_entity_poly.pdbx_strand_id
1 'polypeptide(L)'
;MSEKLKPCPLPWCRGKAELLDHGVKCSKCGLVAPGSPVSLKHAQQMALEKWNHRPLEQEMLEALKRAEEFIENGIEYGYIAMPDAPDPALETPNIIEKAIAKAEGKA
;
A
#
# COMPACT_ATOMS: atom_id res chain seq x y z
N MET A 1 -20.90 -1.78 11.72
CA MET A 1 -20.07 -2.95 11.37
C MET A 1 -18.64 -2.58 11.71
N SER A 2 -17.97 -3.32 12.59
CA SER A 2 -16.59 -2.99 13.01
C SER A 2 -15.65 -3.09 11.81
N GLU A 3 -15.02 -1.98 11.44
CA GLU A 3 -14.11 -1.93 10.29
C GLU A 3 -12.95 -2.93 10.49
N LYS A 4 -12.71 -3.77 9.50
CA LYS A 4 -11.65 -4.80 9.58
C LYS A 4 -10.28 -4.11 9.46
N LEU A 5 -9.38 -4.38 10.40
CA LEU A 5 -8.02 -3.81 10.40
C LEU A 5 -7.22 -4.26 9.16
N LYS A 6 -6.55 -3.30 8.50
CA LYS A 6 -5.55 -3.58 7.47
C LYS A 6 -4.34 -4.32 8.07
N PRO A 7 -3.61 -5.15 7.29
CA PRO A 7 -2.37 -5.80 7.74
C PRO A 7 -1.30 -4.78 8.12
N CYS A 8 -0.17 -5.20 8.72
CA CYS A 8 0.89 -4.28 9.11
C CYS A 8 1.32 -3.33 7.97
N PRO A 9 1.50 -2.02 8.22
CA PRO A 9 1.92 -1.06 7.21
C PRO A 9 3.38 -1.21 6.78
N LEU A 10 4.22 -1.90 7.58
CA LEU A 10 5.64 -2.02 7.24
C LEU A 10 5.81 -3.00 6.06
N PRO A 11 6.45 -2.60 4.94
CA PRO A 11 6.53 -3.42 3.72
C PRO A 11 7.18 -4.78 3.92
N TRP A 12 8.09 -4.88 4.89
CA TRP A 12 8.79 -6.10 5.25
C TRP A 12 8.03 -6.96 6.28
N CYS A 13 6.99 -6.41 6.91
CA CYS A 13 6.21 -7.11 7.93
C CYS A 13 4.91 -7.66 7.36
N ARG A 14 4.84 -8.98 7.20
CA ARG A 14 3.59 -9.70 6.84
C ARG A 14 2.73 -10.03 8.06
N GLY A 15 2.79 -9.20 9.10
CA GLY A 15 2.10 -9.44 10.36
C GLY A 15 0.64 -8.98 10.32
N LYS A 16 -0.20 -9.62 11.15
CA LYS A 16 -1.60 -9.21 11.32
C LYS A 16 -1.68 -8.07 12.33
N ALA A 17 -2.69 -7.23 12.17
CA ALA A 17 -3.01 -6.18 13.13
C ALA A 17 -3.97 -6.70 14.20
N GLU A 18 -3.74 -6.31 15.45
CA GLU A 18 -4.54 -6.65 16.61
C GLU A 18 -5.01 -5.36 17.28
N LEU A 19 -6.31 -5.28 17.56
CA LEU A 19 -6.90 -4.17 18.31
C LEU A 19 -6.61 -4.35 19.80
N LEU A 20 -6.17 -3.28 20.45
CA LEU A 20 -5.94 -3.20 21.89
C LEU A 20 -6.91 -2.20 22.51
N ASP A 21 -7.01 -2.17 23.84
CA ASP A 21 -7.84 -1.19 24.58
C ASP A 21 -7.44 0.28 24.34
N HIS A 22 -6.22 0.53 23.88
CA HIS A 22 -5.66 1.88 23.72
C HIS A 22 -4.88 2.06 22.40
N GLY A 23 -5.05 1.16 21.43
CA GLY A 23 -4.26 1.23 20.21
C GLY A 23 -4.50 0.07 19.24
N VAL A 24 -3.72 0.05 18.17
CA VAL A 24 -3.58 -1.10 17.26
C VAL A 24 -2.11 -1.52 17.26
N LYS A 25 -1.83 -2.82 17.37
CA LYS A 25 -0.47 -3.36 17.28
C LYS A 25 -0.33 -4.38 16.14
N CYS A 26 0.88 -4.51 15.60
CA CYS A 26 1.23 -5.66 14.79
C CYS A 26 1.64 -6.84 15.67
N SER A 27 1.04 -8.00 15.46
CA SER A 27 1.36 -9.24 16.19
C SER A 27 2.74 -9.81 15.88
N LYS A 28 3.38 -9.38 14.79
CA LYS A 28 4.67 -9.89 14.33
C LYS A 28 5.85 -8.98 14.70
N CYS A 29 5.79 -7.70 14.32
CA CYS A 29 6.91 -6.77 14.53
C CYS A 29 6.74 -5.85 15.73
N GLY A 30 5.58 -5.89 16.41
CA GLY A 30 5.31 -5.05 17.57
C GLY A 30 5.07 -3.56 17.26
N LEU A 31 4.99 -3.15 15.98
CA LEU A 31 4.60 -1.77 15.63
C LEU A 31 3.26 -1.41 16.28
N VAL A 32 3.17 -0.26 16.93
CA VAL A 32 1.94 0.23 17.56
C VAL A 32 1.52 1.55 16.94
N ALA A 33 0.23 1.68 16.58
CA ALA A 33 -0.42 2.98 16.40
C ALA A 33 -1.11 3.35 17.72
N PRO A 34 -0.58 4.34 18.46
CA PRO A 34 -1.16 4.75 19.73
C PRO A 34 -2.45 5.56 19.53
N GLY A 35 -3.42 5.33 20.41
CA GLY A 35 -4.60 6.17 20.56
C GLY A 35 -4.32 7.48 21.32
N SER A 36 -5.34 8.34 21.43
CA SER A 36 -5.30 9.60 22.19
C SER A 36 -5.51 9.39 23.70
N PRO A 37 -4.92 10.21 24.59
CA PRO A 37 -5.04 10.04 26.05
C PRO A 37 -6.42 10.42 26.63
N VAL A 38 -7.38 10.85 25.82
CA VAL A 38 -8.62 11.50 26.30
C VAL A 38 -9.70 10.51 26.79
N SER A 39 -9.86 9.33 26.15
CA SER A 39 -10.72 8.22 26.65
C SER A 39 -10.42 6.91 25.90
N LEU A 40 -10.65 5.73 26.53
CA LEU A 40 -10.35 4.41 25.93
C LEU A 40 -11.04 4.19 24.58
N LYS A 41 -12.35 4.48 24.48
CA LYS A 41 -13.10 4.31 23.23
C LYS A 41 -12.61 5.25 22.12
N HIS A 42 -12.33 6.53 22.43
CA HIS A 42 -11.75 7.44 21.45
C HIS A 42 -10.32 7.03 21.06
N ALA A 43 -9.53 6.51 22.01
CA ALA A 43 -8.18 6.04 21.76
C ALA A 43 -8.19 4.89 20.74
N GLN A 44 -9.08 3.91 20.92
CA GLN A 44 -9.25 2.80 19.98
C GLN A 44 -9.66 3.28 18.60
N GLN A 45 -10.66 4.17 18.51
CA GLN A 45 -11.19 4.62 17.23
C GLN A 45 -10.14 5.43 16.44
N MET A 46 -9.43 6.35 17.10
CA MET A 46 -8.34 7.09 16.46
C MET A 46 -7.19 6.18 16.03
N ALA A 47 -6.86 5.15 16.83
CA ALA A 47 -5.81 4.21 16.47
C ALA A 47 -6.21 3.35 15.27
N LEU A 48 -7.48 2.93 15.20
CA LEU A 48 -8.03 2.20 14.07
C LEU A 48 -8.03 3.05 12.80
N GLU A 49 -8.48 4.30 12.89
CA GLU A 49 -8.43 5.26 11.79
C GLU A 49 -7.00 5.48 11.30
N LYS A 50 -6.05 5.79 12.20
CA LYS A 50 -4.63 5.96 11.83
C LYS A 50 -4.00 4.71 11.22
N TRP A 51 -4.37 3.52 11.71
CA TRP A 51 -3.81 2.27 11.21
C TRP A 51 -4.32 1.93 9.80
N ASN A 52 -5.59 2.23 9.54
CA ASN A 52 -6.27 1.94 8.28
C ASN A 52 -6.11 3.06 7.24
N HIS A 53 -6.00 4.31 7.67
CA HIS A 53 -5.87 5.49 6.82
C HIS A 53 -4.41 5.71 6.42
N ARG A 54 -4.10 5.45 5.15
CA ARG A 54 -2.74 5.52 4.60
C ARG A 54 -2.76 6.31 3.30
N PRO A 55 -2.99 7.62 3.37
CA PRO A 55 -3.23 8.46 2.19
C PRO A 55 -2.00 8.47 1.26
N LEU A 56 -0.79 8.48 1.82
CA LEU A 56 0.45 8.38 1.03
C LEU A 56 0.54 7.09 0.22
N GLU A 57 0.11 5.95 0.76
CA GLU A 57 0.08 4.68 0.00
C GLU A 57 -0.93 4.73 -1.14
N GLN A 58 -2.05 5.45 -0.94
CA GLN A 58 -3.09 5.60 -1.96
C GLN A 58 -2.66 6.54 -3.09
N GLU A 59 -2.09 7.70 -2.77
CA GLU A 59 -1.55 8.66 -3.75
C GLU A 59 -0.42 8.03 -4.57
N MET A 60 0.49 7.30 -3.92
CA MET A 60 1.55 6.56 -4.61
C MET A 60 0.99 5.50 -5.56
N LEU A 61 -0.01 4.72 -5.13
CA LEU A 61 -0.63 3.70 -5.97
C LEU A 61 -1.36 4.33 -7.17
N GLU A 62 -2.07 5.43 -6.96
CA GLU A 62 -2.74 6.15 -8.04
C GLU A 62 -1.74 6.72 -9.05
N ALA A 63 -0.65 7.33 -8.58
CA ALA A 63 0.41 7.82 -9.46
C ALA A 63 1.04 6.68 -10.29
N LEU A 64 1.28 5.52 -9.67
CA LEU A 64 1.85 4.36 -10.35
C LEU A 64 0.91 3.78 -11.43
N LYS A 65 -0.39 3.72 -11.15
CA LYS A 65 -1.40 3.30 -12.13
C LYS A 65 -1.48 4.23 -13.34
N ARG A 66 -1.42 5.55 -13.10
CA ARG A 66 -1.38 6.53 -14.20
C ARG A 66 -0.09 6.42 -15.02
N ALA A 67 1.03 6.09 -14.36
CA ALA A 67 2.29 5.85 -15.06
C ALA A 67 2.23 4.57 -15.92
N GLU A 68 1.63 3.49 -15.41
CA GLU A 68 1.37 2.25 -16.17
C GLU A 68 0.57 2.56 -17.44
N GLU A 69 -0.60 3.18 -17.31
CA GLU A 69 -1.46 3.55 -18.44
C GLU A 69 -0.74 4.47 -19.44
N PHE A 70 0.02 5.44 -18.95
CA PHE A 70 0.82 6.32 -19.81
C PHE A 70 1.87 5.55 -20.62
N ILE A 71 2.56 4.59 -19.99
CA ILE A 71 3.60 3.78 -20.64
C ILE A 71 2.96 2.82 -21.65
N GLU A 72 1.90 2.11 -21.27
CA GLU A 72 1.19 1.16 -22.15
C GLU A 72 0.66 1.87 -23.40
N ASN A 73 -0.09 2.97 -23.23
CA ASN A 73 -0.59 3.77 -24.34
C ASN A 73 0.55 4.38 -25.16
N GLY A 74 1.63 4.81 -24.50
CA GLY A 74 2.80 5.36 -25.18
C GLY A 74 3.48 4.33 -26.08
N ILE A 75 3.59 3.08 -25.65
CA ILE A 75 4.12 1.97 -26.45
C ILE A 75 3.13 1.62 -27.57
N GLU A 76 1.85 1.40 -27.24
CA GLU A 76 0.82 0.98 -28.20
C GLU A 76 0.65 1.98 -29.34
N TYR A 77 0.63 3.28 -29.03
CA TYR A 77 0.46 4.34 -30.01
C TYR A 77 1.79 4.83 -30.63
N GLY A 78 2.92 4.22 -30.27
CA GLY A 78 4.23 4.53 -30.85
C GLY A 78 4.85 5.86 -30.41
N TYR A 79 4.40 6.44 -29.30
CA TYR A 79 5.00 7.64 -28.69
C TYR A 79 6.25 7.32 -27.84
N ILE A 80 6.35 6.09 -27.33
CA ILE A 80 7.51 5.59 -26.58
C ILE A 80 8.20 4.53 -27.45
N ALA A 81 9.44 4.84 -27.85
CA ALA A 81 10.28 3.88 -28.56
C ALA A 81 10.87 2.88 -27.57
N MET A 82 10.51 1.61 -27.72
CA MET A 82 11.09 0.52 -26.94
C MET A 82 12.51 0.20 -27.46
N PRO A 83 13.47 -0.05 -26.56
CA PRO A 83 14.81 -0.44 -26.97
C PRO A 83 14.83 -1.85 -27.57
N ASP A 84 15.88 -2.17 -28.32
CA ASP A 84 16.13 -3.53 -28.79
C ASP A 84 16.67 -4.43 -27.67
N ALA A 85 16.40 -5.73 -27.76
CA ALA A 85 16.93 -6.69 -26.81
C ALA A 85 18.44 -6.92 -26.98
N PRO A 86 19.21 -7.17 -25.90
CA PRO A 86 18.77 -7.22 -24.51
C PRO A 86 18.89 -5.86 -23.81
N ASP A 87 17.75 -5.29 -23.39
CA ASP A 87 17.73 -4.07 -22.57
C ASP A 87 16.82 -4.28 -21.35
N PRO A 88 17.29 -4.00 -20.11
CA PRO A 88 16.51 -4.18 -18.89
C PRO A 88 15.25 -3.29 -18.84
N ALA A 89 15.18 -2.19 -19.59
CA ALA A 89 13.98 -1.37 -19.68
C ALA A 89 12.77 -2.14 -20.22
N LEU A 90 13.00 -3.22 -21.00
CA LEU A 90 11.95 -4.14 -21.46
C LEU A 90 11.19 -4.83 -20.30
N GLU A 91 11.79 -4.92 -19.10
CA GLU A 91 11.14 -5.51 -17.92
C GLU A 91 10.23 -4.51 -17.18
N THR A 92 10.36 -3.21 -17.45
CA THR A 92 9.69 -2.14 -16.70
C THR A 92 8.17 -2.32 -16.62
N PRO A 93 7.43 -2.63 -17.71
CA PRO A 93 5.98 -2.82 -17.63
C PRO A 93 5.57 -3.93 -16.63
N ASN A 94 6.26 -5.08 -16.69
CA ASN A 94 6.01 -6.21 -15.80
C ASN A 94 6.34 -5.89 -14.33
N ILE A 95 7.39 -5.08 -14.08
CA ILE A 95 7.74 -4.63 -12.72
C ILE A 95 6.62 -3.76 -12.15
N ILE A 96 6.08 -2.83 -12.95
CA ILE A 96 5.00 -1.92 -12.55
C ILE A 96 3.72 -2.72 -12.26
N GLU A 97 3.30 -3.59 -13.17
CA GLU A 97 2.10 -4.44 -13.04
C GLU A 97 2.14 -5.24 -11.72
N LYS A 98 3.29 -5.90 -11.44
CA LYS A 98 3.49 -6.66 -10.20
C LYS A 98 3.44 -5.79 -8.95
N ALA A 99 3.99 -4.59 -9.00
CA ALA A 99 3.97 -3.66 -7.87
C ALA A 99 2.55 -3.21 -7.55
N ILE A 100 1.75 -2.89 -8.57
CA ILE A 100 0.33 -2.52 -8.42
C ILE A 100 -0.47 -3.69 -7.86
N ALA A 101 -0.36 -4.89 -8.45
CA ALA A 101 -1.06 -6.08 -7.97
C ALA A 101 -0.76 -6.38 -6.50
N LYS A 102 0.49 -6.23 -6.08
CA LYS A 102 0.92 -6.40 -4.68
C LYS A 102 0.34 -5.33 -3.76
N ALA A 103 0.33 -4.07 -4.19
CA ALA A 103 -0.25 -2.97 -3.42
C ALA A 103 -1.77 -3.12 -3.25
N GLU A 104 -2.46 -3.72 -4.22
CA GLU A 104 -3.89 -4.04 -4.15
C GLU A 104 -4.22 -5.33 -3.39
N GLY A 105 -3.19 -6.09 -2.98
CA GLY A 105 -3.38 -7.38 -2.30
C GLY A 105 -3.88 -8.51 -3.22
N LYS A 106 -3.63 -8.41 -4.52
CA LYS A 106 -3.97 -9.42 -5.55
C LYS A 106 -2.83 -10.40 -5.86
N ALA A 107 -1.66 -10.24 -5.22
CA ALA A 107 -0.44 -11.01 -5.44
C ALA A 107 -0.19 -12.09 -4.38
#